data_AF-A0A419KVJ1-F1
#
_entry.id   AF-A0A419KVJ1-F1
#
_cell.length_a   1.000
_cell.length_b   1.000
_cell.length_c   1.000
_cell.angle_alpha   90.00
_cell.angle_beta   90.00
_cell.angle_gamma   90.00
#
_symmetry.space_group_name_H-M   'P 1'
#
loop_
_entity.id
_entity.type
_entity.pdbx_description
1 polymer ?
#
loop_
_entity_poly.entity_id
_entity_poly.type
_entity_poly.pdbx_seq_one_letter_code
_entity_poly.pdbx_strand_id
1 'polypeptide(L)'
;MKELKLIGADLLEIVDESLDEVFGRGRKRVIYYYLDRIFDIKREEIPEDFGKFLRSLEELFGGGAEIIKRVIMKKLDKKLLMEQTI
;
A
#
# COMPACT_ATOMS: atom_id res chain seq x y z
N MET A 1 -4.75 -2.86 22.08
CA MET A 1 -4.78 -3.02 20.61
C MET A 1 -6.22 -2.90 20.17
N LYS A 2 -6.67 -1.70 19.82
CA LYS A 2 -8.01 -1.52 19.23
C LYS A 2 -7.90 -1.92 17.76
N GLU A 3 -8.59 -2.99 17.39
CA GLU A 3 -8.63 -3.53 16.04
C GLU A 3 -9.13 -2.45 15.09
N LEU A 4 -8.24 -2.05 14.18
CA LEU A 4 -8.52 -1.17 13.06
C LEU A 4 -9.24 -2.02 12.03
N LYS A 5 -10.56 -1.88 11.93
CA LYS A 5 -11.36 -2.63 10.96
C LYS A 5 -11.33 -1.93 9.61
N LEU A 6 -10.14 -1.80 9.04
CA LEU A 6 -9.97 -1.38 7.65
C LEU A 6 -10.54 -2.50 6.77
N ILE A 7 -11.58 -2.23 5.98
CA ILE A 7 -12.04 -3.20 4.99
C ILE A 7 -10.98 -3.30 3.89
N GLY A 8 -10.75 -4.48 3.32
CA GLY A 8 -9.68 -4.69 2.33
C GLY A 8 -9.73 -3.70 1.15
N ALA A 9 -10.93 -3.26 0.76
CA ALA A 9 -11.12 -2.23 -0.26
C ALA A 9 -10.50 -0.87 0.12
N ASP A 10 -10.61 -0.43 1.38
CA ASP A 10 -10.02 0.84 1.84
C ASP A 10 -8.49 0.80 1.78
N LEU A 11 -7.90 -0.35 2.14
CA LEU A 11 -6.45 -0.53 2.05
C LEU A 11 -5.96 -0.45 0.60
N LEU A 12 -6.68 -1.09 -0.32
CA LEU A 12 -6.35 -1.07 -1.75
C LEU A 12 -6.40 0.34 -2.33
N GLU A 13 -7.42 1.11 -1.97
CA GLU A 13 -7.54 2.51 -2.39
C GLU A 13 -6.39 3.36 -1.85
N ILE A 14 -6.04 3.19 -0.57
CA ILE A 14 -4.91 3.89 0.03
C ILE A 14 -3.59 3.56 -0.68
N VAL A 15 -3.33 2.27 -0.95
CA VAL A 15 -2.12 1.85 -1.67
C VAL A 15 -2.11 2.43 -3.09
N ASP A 16 -3.23 2.34 -3.81
CA ASP A 16 -3.37 2.90 -5.15
C ASP A 16 -3.07 4.40 -5.20
N GLU A 17 -3.62 5.16 -4.26
CA GLU A 17 -3.38 6.59 -4.14
C GLU A 17 -1.94 6.90 -3.76
N SER A 18 -1.34 6.16 -2.83
CA SER A 18 0.06 6.33 -2.45
C SER A 18 1.01 6.11 -3.61
N LEU A 19 0.77 5.07 -4.42
CA LEU A 19 1.59 4.79 -5.59
C LEU A 19 1.42 5.88 -6.67
N ASP A 20 0.20 6.37 -6.87
CA ASP A 20 -0.04 7.50 -7.78
C ASP A 20 0.58 8.81 -7.27
N GLU A 21 0.65 9.03 -5.94
CA GLU A 21 1.29 10.20 -5.32
C GLU A 21 2.82 10.17 -5.49
N VAL A 22 3.45 9.01 -5.29
CA VAL A 22 4.91 8.87 -5.37
C VAL A 22 5.39 8.85 -6.82
N PHE A 23 4.72 8.10 -7.70
CA PHE A 23 5.20 7.87 -9.06
C PHE A 23 4.46 8.69 -10.12
N GLY A 24 3.29 9.22 -9.79
CA GLY A 24 2.38 9.88 -10.73
C GLY A 24 1.35 8.92 -11.33
N ARG A 25 0.18 9.46 -11.68
CA ARG A 25 -0.99 8.69 -12.12
C ARG A 25 -0.67 7.67 -13.21
N GLY A 26 -1.16 6.44 -13.02
CA GLY A 26 -1.16 5.37 -14.02
C GLY A 26 0.11 4.52 -14.02
N ARG A 27 1.16 4.90 -13.28
CA ARG A 27 2.40 4.12 -13.17
C ARG A 27 2.31 2.97 -12.17
N LYS A 28 1.34 3.00 -11.25
CA LYS A 28 1.07 1.89 -10.31
C LYS A 28 0.87 0.53 -10.99
N ARG A 29 0.35 0.50 -12.22
CA ARG A 29 0.20 -0.74 -13.01
C ARG A 29 1.53 -1.44 -13.28
N VAL A 30 2.60 -0.68 -13.54
CA VAL A 30 3.94 -1.25 -13.75
C VAL A 30 4.47 -1.84 -12.45
N ILE A 31 4.19 -1.19 -11.32
CA ILE A 31 4.58 -1.68 -10.00
C ILE A 31 3.83 -2.97 -9.68
N TYR A 32 2.50 -3.01 -9.87
CA TYR A 32 1.72 -4.24 -9.70
C TYR A 32 2.15 -5.35 -10.63
N TYR A 33 2.53 -5.03 -11.88
CA TYR A 33 3.10 -6.02 -12.79
C TYR A 33 4.39 -6.62 -12.22
N TYR A 34 5.33 -5.81 -11.70
CA TYR A 34 6.54 -6.35 -11.08
C TYR A 34 6.26 -7.14 -9.80
N LEU A 35 5.31 -6.69 -8.99
CA LEU A 35 4.89 -7.37 -7.75
C LEU A 35 4.33 -8.77 -8.05
N ASP A 36 3.44 -8.89 -9.01
CA ASP A 36 2.88 -10.16 -9.47
C ASP A 36 3.98 -11.06 -10.04
N ARG A 37 4.82 -10.53 -10.94
CA ARG A 37 5.81 -11.34 -11.67
C ARG A 37 7.01 -11.79 -10.84
N ILE A 38 7.41 -11.03 -9.82
CA ILE A 38 8.62 -11.32 -9.04
C ILE A 38 8.27 -11.92 -7.68
N PHE A 39 7.16 -11.50 -7.06
CA PHE A 39 6.83 -11.85 -5.68
C PHE A 39 5.54 -12.66 -5.55
N ASP A 40 4.83 -12.90 -6.66
CA ASP A 40 3.52 -13.55 -6.67
C ASP A 40 2.56 -12.83 -5.70
N ILE A 41 2.43 -11.52 -5.93
CA ILE A 41 1.54 -10.62 -5.19
C ILE A 41 0.68 -9.87 -6.19
N LYS A 42 -0.58 -10.26 -6.30
CA LYS A 42 -1.58 -9.48 -7.03
C LYS A 42 -2.06 -8.33 -6.17
N ARG A 43 -2.55 -7.28 -6.84
CA ARG A 43 -3.10 -6.10 -6.15
C ARG A 43 -4.15 -6.52 -5.13
N GLU A 44 -5.07 -7.40 -5.51
CA GLU A 44 -6.21 -7.82 -4.69
C GLU A 44 -5.80 -8.62 -3.44
N GLU A 45 -4.61 -9.21 -3.43
CA GLU A 45 -4.06 -10.01 -2.33
C GLU A 45 -3.31 -9.15 -1.29
N ILE A 46 -3.04 -7.86 -1.60
CA ILE A 46 -2.33 -6.94 -0.71
C ILE A 46 -2.99 -6.84 0.69
N PRO A 47 -4.34 -6.83 0.85
CA PRO A 47 -4.95 -6.80 2.17
C PRO A 47 -4.78 -8.08 2.97
N GLU A 48 -4.55 -9.22 2.31
CA GLU A 48 -4.41 -10.53 2.96
C GLU A 48 -3.04 -10.66 3.62
N ASP A 49 -1.99 -10.12 2.99
CA ASP A 49 -0.65 -10.02 3.58
C ASP A 49 0.03 -8.69 3.22
N PHE A 50 -0.43 -7.64 3.90
CA PHE A 50 0.13 -6.30 3.76
C PHE A 50 1.62 -6.24 4.14
N GLY A 51 2.06 -7.11 5.06
CA GLY A 51 3.45 -7.21 5.45
C GLY A 51 4.34 -7.72 4.29
N LYS A 52 3.90 -8.75 3.56
CA LYS A 52 4.59 -9.26 2.37
C LYS A 52 4.70 -8.18 1.30
N PHE A 53 3.62 -7.44 1.07
CA PHE A 53 3.65 -6.28 0.18
C PHE A 53 4.70 -5.24 0.60
N LEU A 54 4.74 -4.82 1.86
CA LEU A 54 5.73 -3.83 2.32
C LEU A 54 7.18 -4.33 2.17
N ARG A 55 7.45 -5.62 2.42
CA ARG A 55 8.79 -6.20 2.20
C ARG A 55 9.16 -6.22 0.72
N SER A 56 8.23 -6.60 -0.16
CA SER A 56 8.49 -6.61 -1.61
C SER A 56 8.83 -5.22 -2.18
N LEU A 57 8.32 -4.13 -1.58
CA LEU A 57 8.73 -2.77 -1.94
C LEU A 57 10.20 -2.51 -1.61
N GLU A 58 10.71 -2.98 -0.48
CA GLU A 58 12.14 -2.87 -0.13
C GLU A 58 13.02 -3.67 -1.09
N GLU A 59 12.56 -4.85 -1.51
CA GLU A 59 13.29 -5.66 -2.48
C GLU A 59 13.31 -5.01 -3.87
N LEU A 60 12.22 -4.36 -4.30
CA LEU A 60 12.14 -3.66 -5.59
C LEU A 60 12.89 -2.33 -5.63
N PHE A 61 12.76 -1.52 -4.57
CA PHE A 61 13.19 -0.13 -4.57
C PHE A 61 14.38 0.15 -3.64
N GLY A 62 14.84 -0.85 -2.90
CA GLY A 62 15.89 -0.68 -1.87
C GLY A 62 15.50 0.41 -0.87
N GLY A 63 16.45 1.29 -0.55
CA GLY A 63 16.21 2.43 0.34
C GLY A 63 15.13 3.40 -0.14
N GLY A 64 14.80 3.42 -1.43
CA GLY A 64 13.70 4.24 -1.96
C GLY A 64 12.31 3.80 -1.47
N ALA A 65 12.18 2.56 -1.01
CA ALA A 65 10.93 2.02 -0.49
C ALA A 65 10.40 2.79 0.74
N GLU A 66 11.29 3.36 1.56
CA GLU A 66 10.92 4.08 2.79
C GLU A 66 9.99 5.27 2.49
N ILE A 67 10.19 5.96 1.38
CA ILE A 67 9.30 7.06 0.96
C ILE A 67 7.90 6.51 0.65
N ILE A 68 7.82 5.39 -0.06
CA ILE A 68 6.56 4.74 -0.43
C ILE A 68 5.80 4.30 0.83
N LYS A 69 6.50 3.58 1.73
CA LYS A 69 5.93 3.11 3.01
C LYS A 69 5.42 4.26 3.85
N ARG A 70 6.18 5.35 3.96
CA ARG A 70 5.80 6.54 4.71
C ARG A 70 4.54 7.20 4.17
N VAL A 71 4.38 7.29 2.85
CA VAL A 71 3.16 7.85 2.23
C VAL A 71 1.95 6.95 2.53
N ILE A 72 2.11 5.63 2.44
CA ILE A 72 1.03 4.68 2.77
C ILE A 72 0.62 4.79 4.23
N MET A 73 1.59 4.73 5.16
CA MET A 73 1.30 4.81 6.61
C MET A 73 0.63 6.12 7.00
N LYS A 74 1.07 7.26 6.44
CA LYS A 74 0.41 8.55 6.68
C LYS A 74 -1.06 8.56 6.25
N LYS A 75 -1.39 7.94 5.11
CA LYS A 75 -2.77 7.85 4.64
C LYS A 75 -3.60 6.89 5.50
N LEU A 76 -3.01 5.77 5.93
CA LEU A 76 -3.64 4.86 6.89
C LEU A 76 -3.97 5.60 8.19
N ASP A 77 -2.99 6.26 8.82
CA ASP A 77 -3.22 7.01 10.06
C ASP A 77 -4.34 8.04 9.90
N LYS A 78 -4.36 8.76 8.78
CA LYS A 78 -5.41 9.75 8.48
C LYS A 78 -6.80 9.10 8.36
N LYS A 79 -6.92 7.97 7.65
CA LYS A 79 -8.18 7.23 7.49
C LYS A 79 -8.72 6.77 8.85
N LEU A 80 -7.83 6.22 9.68
CA LEU A 80 -8.18 5.69 10.99
C LEU A 80 -8.61 6.80 11.97
N LEU A 81 -8.05 8.00 11.85
CA LEU A 81 -8.50 9.17 12.61
C LEU A 81 -9.89 9.66 12.17
N MET A 82 -10.20 9.59 10.86
CA MET A 82 -11.50 9.99 10.33
C MET A 82 -12.62 9.04 10.77
N GLU A 83 -12.36 7.73 10.78
CA GLU A 83 -13.33 6.71 11.20
C GLU A 83 -13.69 6.79 12.69
N GLN A 84 -12.83 7.37 13.52
CA GLN A 84 -13.09 7.57 14.96
C GLN A 84 -13.92 8.83 15.27
N THR A 85 -14.15 9.70 14.28
CA THR A 85 -14.82 11.00 14.46
C THR A 85 -16.29 10.97 14.00
N ILE A 86 -16.80 9.80 13.57
CA ILE A 86 -18.17 9.60 13.10
C ILE A 86 -18.93 8.71 14.10
#